data_AF-A0A2P8HB93-F1
#
_entry.id   AF-A0A2P8HB93-F1
#
_cell.length_a   1.000
_cell.length_b   1.000
_cell.length_c   1.000
_cell.angle_alpha   90.00
_cell.angle_beta   90.00
_cell.angle_gamma   90.00
#
_symmetry.space_group_name_H-M   'P 1'
#
loop_
_entity.id
_entity.type
_entity.pdbx_description
1 polymer ?
#
loop_
_entity_poly.entity_id
_entity_poly.type
_entity_poly.pdbx_seq_one_letter_code
_entity_poly.pdbx_strand_id
1 'polypeptide(L)'
;MIQESDIRVGNYVAYFDYNMEETAFLVEGILQGFIYNSGLPLSKISCEKANPVVLDLYLLAKFGFIKGDKEHGEDVNVHSLKYNRLNSVHIKYENDVFQPMTDAPTGLVPYGRPIAHVHQLQNLFHALTRDELTLFE
;
A
#
# COMPACT_ATOMS: atom_id res chain seq x y z
N MET A 1 10.55 -7.76 -5.86
CA MET A 1 11.50 -7.93 -4.74
C MET A 1 11.62 -6.59 -4.05
N ILE A 2 11.25 -6.51 -2.77
CA ILE A 2 11.39 -5.29 -1.98
C ILE A 2 12.87 -5.11 -1.63
N GLN A 3 13.46 -3.96 -1.91
CA GLN A 3 14.82 -3.66 -1.46
C GLN A 3 14.78 -3.19 0.00
N GLU A 4 15.87 -3.37 0.74
CA GLU A 4 15.97 -2.83 2.10
C GLU A 4 15.67 -1.32 2.15
N SER A 5 16.13 -0.57 1.14
CA SER A 5 15.85 0.86 1.00
C SER A 5 14.37 1.21 0.76
N ASP A 6 13.57 0.24 0.35
CA ASP A 6 12.13 0.42 0.12
C ASP A 6 11.31 0.21 1.39
N ILE A 7 11.90 -0.38 2.44
CA ILE A 7 11.20 -0.72 3.68
C ILE A 7 11.16 0.50 4.60
N ARG A 8 9.96 0.84 5.04
CA ARG A 8 9.68 1.94 5.97
C ARG A 8 8.80 1.46 7.11
N VAL A 9 8.88 2.15 8.24
CA VAL A 9 7.92 1.99 9.34
C VAL A 9 6.51 2.22 8.79
N GLY A 10 5.59 1.34 9.17
CA GLY A 10 4.21 1.28 8.68
C GLY A 10 4.02 0.52 7.36
N ASN A 11 5.08 0.09 6.68
CA ASN A 11 4.91 -0.78 5.51
C ASN A 11 4.31 -2.13 5.91
N TYR A 12 3.45 -2.66 5.04
CA TYR A 12 2.91 -4.01 5.15
C TYR A 12 3.77 -4.96 4.31
N VAL A 13 4.46 -5.87 4.98
CA VAL A 13 5.41 -6.81 4.39
C VAL A 13 5.08 -8.23 4.85
N ALA A 14 5.62 -9.23 4.18
CA ALA A 14 5.44 -10.63 4.55
C ALA A 14 6.78 -11.30 4.85
N TYR A 15 6.74 -12.44 5.53
CA TYR A 15 7.86 -13.36 5.64
C TYR A 15 7.34 -14.80 5.69
N PHE A 16 8.21 -15.76 5.36
CA PHE A 16 7.91 -17.18 5.58
C PHE A 16 8.43 -17.58 6.96
N ASP A 17 7.56 -18.16 7.77
CA ASP A 17 7.92 -18.70 9.07
C ASP A 17 8.70 -20.03 8.96
N TYR A 18 8.99 -20.66 10.09
CA TYR A 18 9.68 -21.96 10.11
C TYR A 18 8.89 -23.11 9.47
N ASN A 19 7.56 -22.95 9.33
CA ASN A 19 6.66 -23.91 8.72
C ASN A 19 6.41 -23.63 7.22
N MET A 20 7.12 -22.65 6.64
CA MET A 20 6.90 -22.16 5.28
C MET A 20 5.51 -21.53 5.07
N GLU A 21 4.89 -21.05 6.13
CA GLU A 21 3.65 -20.28 6.05
C GLU A 21 3.97 -18.79 5.86
N GLU A 22 3.37 -18.18 4.85
CA GLU A 22 3.51 -16.74 4.61
C GLU A 22 2.69 -15.97 5.65
N THR A 23 3.38 -15.14 6.42
CA THR A 23 2.76 -14.27 7.42
C THR A 23 3.03 -12.82 7.08
N ALA A 24 1.97 -12.04 6.90
CA ALA A 24 2.05 -10.60 6.63
C ALA A 24 1.86 -9.77 7.90
N PHE A 25 2.64 -8.71 8.04
CA PHE A 25 2.70 -7.89 9.25
C PHE A 25 3.12 -6.44 8.94
N LEU A 26 2.89 -5.53 9.90
CA LEU A 26 3.29 -4.13 9.81
C LEU A 26 4.69 -3.92 10.38
N VAL A 27 5.54 -3.19 9.67
CA VAL A 27 6.85 -2.78 10.16
C VAL A 27 6.67 -1.76 11.29
N GLU A 28 7.04 -2.12 12.52
CA GLU A 28 6.97 -1.20 13.68
C GLU A 28 8.28 -0.41 13.86
N GLY A 29 9.41 -1.01 13.47
CA GLY A 29 10.73 -0.39 13.59
C GLY A 29 11.73 -1.00 12.61
N ILE A 30 12.77 -0.22 12.29
CA ILE A 30 13.88 -0.67 11.46
C ILE A 30 15.17 -0.25 12.15
N LEU A 31 16.05 -1.22 12.42
CA LEU A 31 17.35 -0.97 13.06
C LEU A 31 18.37 -2.02 12.64
N GLN A 32 19.56 -1.59 12.21
CA GLN A 32 20.71 -2.46 11.92
C GLN A 32 20.42 -3.62 10.95
N GLY A 33 19.64 -3.39 9.89
CA GLY A 33 19.28 -4.43 8.91
C GLY A 33 18.19 -5.39 9.37
N PHE A 34 17.49 -5.05 10.46
CA PHE A 34 16.34 -5.80 10.96
C PHE A 34 15.07 -4.97 10.94
N ILE A 35 13.98 -5.65 10.64
CA ILE A 35 12.60 -5.19 10.79
C ILE A 35 12.10 -5.71 12.14
N TYR A 36 11.50 -4.83 12.92
CA TYR A 36 10.93 -5.13 14.22
C TYR A 36 9.41 -5.12 14.14
N ASN A 37 8.79 -6.10 14.77
CA ASN A 37 7.36 -6.17 15.01
C ASN A 37 7.12 -7.02 16.27
N SER A 38 6.38 -6.46 17.22
CA SER A 38 6.09 -7.06 18.52
C SER A 38 5.25 -8.34 18.45
N GLY A 39 4.48 -8.52 17.37
CA GLY A 39 3.67 -9.71 17.11
C GLY A 39 4.43 -10.90 16.54
N LEU A 40 5.71 -10.75 16.17
CA LEU A 40 6.52 -11.84 15.63
C LEU A 40 7.15 -12.70 16.75
N PRO A 41 7.33 -14.02 16.54
CA PRO A 41 7.90 -14.92 17.56
C PRO A 41 9.30 -14.53 18.06
N LEU A 42 10.12 -13.95 17.18
CA LEU A 42 11.47 -13.44 17.53
C LEU A 42 11.51 -11.91 17.66
N SER A 43 10.35 -11.25 17.57
CA SER A 43 10.15 -9.80 17.56
C SER A 43 10.97 -9.01 16.52
N LYS A 44 11.70 -9.72 15.64
CA LYS A 44 12.45 -9.17 14.52
C LYS A 44 12.72 -10.20 13.44
N ILE A 45 12.92 -9.72 12.21
CA ILE A 45 13.44 -10.50 11.08
C ILE A 45 14.50 -9.67 10.34
N SER A 46 15.40 -10.30 9.59
CA SER A 46 16.32 -9.57 8.71
C SER A 46 15.54 -8.97 7.54
N CYS A 47 15.96 -7.78 7.08
CA CYS A 47 15.36 -7.12 5.90
C CYS A 47 15.36 -8.04 4.66
N GLU A 48 16.41 -8.85 4.50
CA GLU A 48 16.55 -9.83 3.40
C GLU A 48 15.46 -10.92 3.39
N LYS A 49 14.83 -11.18 4.54
CA LYS A 49 13.74 -12.16 4.66
C LYS A 49 12.36 -11.55 4.46
N ALA A 50 12.28 -10.22 4.30
CA ALA A 50 11.02 -9.54 4.02
C ALA A 50 10.63 -9.71 2.56
N ASN A 51 9.39 -10.10 2.34
CA ASN A 51 8.77 -10.29 1.05
C ASN A 51 7.75 -9.17 0.80
N PRO A 52 7.60 -8.74 -0.47
CA PRO A 52 6.56 -7.79 -0.83
C PRO A 52 5.19 -8.48 -0.80
N VAL A 53 4.20 -7.82 -0.19
CA VAL A 53 2.80 -8.25 -0.30
C VAL A 53 2.24 -7.78 -1.65
N VAL A 54 1.62 -8.69 -2.40
CA VAL A 54 0.96 -8.37 -3.69
C VAL A 54 -0.21 -7.42 -3.42
N LEU A 55 -0.33 -6.36 -4.23
CA LEU A 55 -1.46 -5.46 -4.18
C LEU A 55 -2.64 -6.08 -4.93
N ASP A 56 -3.81 -6.09 -4.29
CA ASP A 56 -5.07 -6.48 -4.90
C ASP A 56 -6.18 -5.46 -4.57
N LEU A 57 -7.36 -5.66 -5.16
CA LEU A 57 -8.53 -4.80 -4.91
C LEU A 57 -9.03 -4.87 -3.47
N TYR A 58 -8.85 -6.01 -2.79
CA TYR A 58 -9.27 -6.18 -1.40
C TYR A 58 -8.44 -5.30 -0.47
N LEU A 59 -7.12 -5.32 -0.61
CA LEU A 59 -6.18 -4.50 0.13
C LEU A 59 -6.35 -3.02 -0.21
N LEU A 60 -6.56 -2.68 -1.49
CA LEU A 60 -6.86 -1.31 -1.90
C LEU A 60 -8.11 -0.77 -1.18
N ALA A 61 -9.19 -1.55 -1.13
CA ALA A 61 -10.40 -1.19 -0.38
C ALA A 61 -10.15 -1.12 1.14
N LYS A 62 -9.35 -2.02 1.71
CA LYS A 62 -8.95 -1.98 3.13
C LYS A 62 -8.16 -0.73 3.50
N PHE A 63 -7.40 -0.16 2.57
CA PHE A 63 -6.75 1.14 2.73
C PHE A 63 -7.70 2.34 2.56
N GLY A 64 -9.01 2.10 2.41
CA GLY A 64 -10.02 3.16 2.33
C GLY A 64 -10.25 3.72 0.93
N PHE A 65 -9.70 3.09 -0.11
CA PHE A 65 -9.98 3.50 -1.47
C PHE A 65 -11.41 3.11 -1.88
N ILE A 66 -12.14 4.09 -2.41
CA ILE A 66 -13.53 3.95 -2.84
C ILE A 66 -13.56 3.84 -4.36
N LYS A 67 -14.27 2.84 -4.88
CA LYS A 67 -14.47 2.65 -6.31
C LYS A 67 -15.35 3.77 -6.87
N GLY A 68 -15.01 4.26 -8.05
CA GLY A 68 -15.81 5.26 -8.76
C GLY A 68 -17.23 4.79 -9.06
N ASP A 69 -18.17 5.71 -8.96
CA ASP A 69 -19.59 5.47 -9.23
C ASP A 69 -20.03 5.99 -10.61
N LYS A 70 -20.52 5.07 -11.45
CA LYS A 70 -21.04 5.37 -12.78
C LYS A 70 -22.26 6.30 -12.73
N GLU A 71 -23.12 6.19 -11.72
CA GLU A 71 -24.32 7.03 -11.59
C GLU A 71 -23.96 8.50 -11.35
N HIS A 72 -22.78 8.73 -10.76
CA HIS A 72 -22.21 10.05 -10.53
C HIS A 72 -21.25 10.51 -11.66
N GLY A 73 -21.14 9.74 -12.76
CA GLY A 73 -20.28 10.06 -13.90
C GLY A 73 -18.80 9.78 -13.68
N GLU A 74 -18.44 8.99 -12.66
CA GLU A 74 -17.06 8.62 -12.36
C GLU A 74 -16.62 7.36 -13.13
N ASP A 75 -15.32 7.20 -13.34
CA ASP A 75 -14.76 5.98 -13.93
C ASP A 75 -14.77 4.83 -12.90
N VAL A 76 -15.55 3.78 -13.17
CA VAL A 76 -15.68 2.60 -12.31
C VAL A 76 -14.37 1.84 -12.11
N ASN A 77 -13.39 2.05 -12.98
CA ASN A 77 -12.08 1.42 -12.85
C ASN A 77 -11.12 2.27 -12.00
N VAL A 78 -11.52 3.49 -11.62
CA VAL A 78 -10.73 4.36 -10.75
C VAL A 78 -11.16 4.18 -9.30
N HIS A 79 -10.18 3.93 -8.46
CA HIS A 79 -10.31 3.83 -7.01
C HIS A 79 -9.66 5.05 -6.38
N SER A 80 -10.38 5.73 -5.50
CA SER A 80 -9.97 7.03 -4.95
C SER A 80 -9.93 7.02 -3.43
N LEU A 81 -8.84 7.52 -2.85
CA LEU A 81 -8.70 7.82 -1.43
C LEU A 81 -8.74 9.33 -1.25
N LYS A 82 -9.72 9.86 -0.50
CA LYS A 82 -9.86 11.29 -0.23
C LYS A 82 -9.13 11.64 1.07
N TYR A 83 -8.04 12.41 0.97
CA TYR A 83 -7.34 12.92 2.17
C TYR A 83 -8.01 14.15 2.74
N ASN A 84 -8.41 15.08 1.86
CA ASN A 84 -9.13 16.28 2.23
C ASN A 84 -9.99 16.76 1.05
N ARG A 85 -10.68 17.90 1.21
CA ARG A 85 -11.56 18.46 0.17
C ARG A 85 -10.83 18.77 -1.15
N LEU A 86 -9.52 18.99 -1.13
CA LEU A 86 -8.72 19.42 -2.29
C LEU A 86 -7.79 18.33 -2.82
N ASN A 87 -7.45 17.34 -2.02
CA ASN A 87 -6.43 16.34 -2.34
C ASN A 87 -7.04 14.95 -2.25
N SER A 88 -7.00 14.25 -3.38
CA SER A 88 -7.36 12.86 -3.49
C SER A 88 -6.23 12.10 -4.18
N VAL A 89 -6.14 10.81 -3.92
CA VAL A 89 -5.24 9.90 -4.62
C VAL A 89 -6.07 8.92 -5.40
N HIS A 90 -5.62 8.64 -6.63
CA HIS A 90 -6.35 7.86 -7.60
C HIS A 90 -5.49 6.71 -8.11
N ILE A 91 -6.03 5.50 -8.08
CA ILE A 91 -5.45 4.32 -8.69
C ILE A 91 -6.48 3.76 -9.68
N LYS A 92 -6.10 3.67 -10.95
CA LYS A 92 -6.90 2.93 -11.94
C LYS A 92 -6.51 1.46 -11.91
N TYR A 93 -7.49 0.57 -11.85
CA TYR A 93 -7.30 -0.87 -12.00
C TYR A 93 -7.95 -1.35 -13.30
N GLU A 94 -7.13 -1.84 -14.23
CA GLU A 94 -7.60 -2.36 -15.51
C GLU A 94 -6.61 -3.41 -16.02
N ASN A 95 -7.10 -4.54 -16.54
CA ASN A 95 -6.27 -5.64 -17.06
C ASN A 95 -5.17 -6.11 -16.08
N ASP A 96 -5.52 -6.28 -14.80
CA ASP A 96 -4.59 -6.68 -13.73
C ASP A 96 -3.44 -5.69 -13.45
N VAL A 97 -3.59 -4.43 -13.88
CA VAL A 97 -2.61 -3.38 -13.67
C VAL A 97 -3.17 -2.31 -12.75
N PHE A 98 -2.45 -2.01 -11.67
CA PHE A 98 -2.72 -0.83 -10.82
C PHE A 98 -1.88 0.34 -11.30
N GLN A 99 -2.52 1.33 -11.92
CA GLN A 99 -1.88 2.53 -12.46
C GLN A 99 -2.22 3.74 -11.59
N PRO A 100 -1.23 4.40 -10.96
CA PRO A 100 -1.46 5.68 -10.31
C PRO A 100 -1.91 6.74 -11.32
N MET A 101 -2.85 7.57 -10.90
CA MET A 101 -3.43 8.65 -11.69
C MET A 101 -3.29 9.98 -10.94
N THR A 102 -3.19 11.08 -11.69
CA THR A 102 -3.15 12.44 -11.15
C THR A 102 -4.14 13.34 -11.87
N ASP A 103 -4.62 14.37 -11.19
CA ASP A 103 -5.45 15.40 -11.79
C ASP A 103 -4.67 16.23 -12.81
N ALA A 104 -5.30 16.48 -13.96
CA ALA A 104 -4.86 17.42 -14.99
C ALA A 104 -6.06 18.23 -15.50
N PRO A 105 -5.86 19.34 -16.24
CA PRO A 105 -6.97 20.16 -16.77
C PRO A 105 -7.96 19.39 -17.65
N THR A 106 -7.53 18.26 -18.23
CA THR A 106 -8.35 17.38 -19.08
C THR A 106 -8.97 16.19 -18.34
N GLY A 107 -8.81 16.12 -17.00
CA GLY A 107 -9.22 15.00 -16.17
C GLY A 107 -8.03 14.19 -15.64
N LEU A 108 -8.29 12.97 -15.18
CA LEU A 108 -7.27 12.08 -14.62
C LEU A 108 -6.34 11.53 -15.70
N VAL A 109 -5.04 11.65 -15.49
CA VAL A 109 -4.01 11.11 -16.39
C VAL A 109 -3.06 10.16 -15.64
N PRO A 110 -2.51 9.12 -16.31
CA PRO A 110 -1.54 8.23 -15.69
C PRO A 110 -0.29 8.97 -15.20
N TYR A 111 0.16 8.63 -14.00
CA TYR A 111 1.36 9.16 -13.37
C TYR A 111 2.26 8.03 -12.87
N GLY A 112 3.56 8.14 -13.12
CA GLY A 112 4.54 7.16 -12.67
C GLY A 112 4.41 5.79 -13.34
N ARG A 113 4.99 4.77 -12.70
CA ARG A 113 4.94 3.38 -13.17
C ARG A 113 3.77 2.65 -12.51
N PRO A 114 3.20 1.62 -13.18
CA PRO A 114 2.29 0.71 -12.52
C PRO A 114 2.89 0.07 -11.26
N ILE A 115 2.04 -0.20 -10.28
CA ILE A 115 2.39 -0.82 -9.03
C ILE A 115 1.83 -2.24 -8.97
N ALA A 116 2.57 -3.13 -8.30
CA ALA A 116 2.23 -4.53 -8.13
C ALA A 116 2.18 -4.95 -6.65
N HIS A 117 2.78 -4.16 -5.76
CA HIS A 117 2.94 -4.52 -4.35
C HIS A 117 2.47 -3.41 -3.43
N VAL A 118 1.98 -3.79 -2.26
CA VAL A 118 1.43 -2.89 -1.23
C VAL A 118 2.45 -1.83 -0.80
N HIS A 119 3.71 -2.20 -0.56
CA HIS A 119 4.74 -1.24 -0.16
C HIS A 119 4.94 -0.12 -1.21
N GLN A 120 4.70 -0.38 -2.50
CA GLN A 120 4.82 0.63 -3.55
C GLN A 120 3.68 1.65 -3.45
N LEU A 121 2.45 1.20 -3.20
CA LEU A 121 1.32 2.07 -2.89
C LEU A 121 1.62 2.93 -1.66
N GLN A 122 2.07 2.28 -0.59
CA GLN A 122 2.42 2.91 0.68
C GLN A 122 3.58 3.92 0.56
N ASN A 123 4.55 3.66 -0.31
CA ASN A 123 5.69 4.55 -0.54
C ASN A 123 5.36 5.73 -1.47
N LEU A 124 4.43 5.54 -2.41
CA LEU A 124 3.89 6.63 -3.23
C LEU A 124 3.11 7.62 -2.35
N PHE A 125 2.42 7.10 -1.34
CA PHE A 125 1.54 7.89 -0.50
C PHE A 125 1.97 7.81 0.96
N HIS A 126 2.88 8.69 1.35
CA HIS A 126 3.49 8.76 2.68
C HIS A 126 2.47 8.83 3.84
N ALA A 127 1.21 9.21 3.56
CA ALA A 127 0.11 9.22 4.53
C ALA A 127 -0.42 7.80 4.88
N LEU A 128 -0.25 6.80 4.01
CA LEU A 128 -0.68 5.42 4.28
C LEU A 128 0.15 4.71 5.36
N THR A 129 1.33 5.25 5.70
CA THR A 129 2.31 4.54 6.52
C THR A 129 2.56 5.16 7.88
N ARG A 130 1.91 6.25 8.26
CA ARG A 130 2.26 6.89 9.55
C ARG A 130 1.15 6.94 10.60
N ASP A 131 -0.02 7.53 10.36
CA ASP A 131 -0.95 7.76 11.49
C ASP A 131 -2.45 7.86 11.10
N GLU A 132 -2.89 7.48 9.89
CA GLU A 132 -4.31 7.62 9.46
C GLU A 132 -5.17 6.35 9.64
N LEU A 133 -4.63 5.28 10.26
CA LEU A 133 -5.41 4.07 10.64
C LEU A 133 -5.98 4.12 12.07
N THR A 134 -5.81 5.22 12.81
CA THR A 134 -6.61 5.48 14.02
C THR A 134 -7.84 6.32 13.67
N LEU A 135 -8.74 5.74 12.88
CA LEU A 135 -10.12 6.21 12.80
C LEU A 135 -10.98 5.41 13.78
N PHE A 136 -10.85 5.81 15.06
CA PHE A 136 -11.76 5.60 16.20
C PHE A 136 -12.09 4.16 16.66
N GLU A 137 -12.16 4.02 17.98
CA GLU A 137 -12.89 2.94 18.69
C GLU A 137 -14.37 2.88 18.28
#